data_AF-A0A2Z4SXI0-F1
#
_entry.id   AF-A0A2Z4SXI0-F1
#
_cell.length_a   1.000
_cell.length_b   1.000
_cell.length_c   1.000
_cell.angle_alpha   90.00
_cell.angle_beta   90.00
_cell.angle_gamma   90.00
#
_symmetry.space_group_name_H-M   'P 1'
#
loop_
_entity.id
_entity.type
_entity.pdbx_description
1 polymer ?
#
loop_
_entity_poly.entity_id
_entity_poly.type
_entity_poly.pdbx_seq_one_letter_code
_entity_poly.pdbx_strand_id
1 'polypeptide(L)'
;NRDCSALASNGELLVAQNGLNRYKTEYIDPIASILAESKYAPLRIVLIIEIDSLPNLVTNLNLATCQEAQSSGAYVRGIQYALSKFHAITNVYNYIDAAH
;
A
#
# COMPACT_ATOMS: atom_id res chain seq x y z
N ASN A 1 2.18 4.32 -8.40
CA ASN A 1 3.46 3.89 -9.01
C ASN A 1 3.97 2.67 -8.26
N ARG A 2 3.28 1.52 -8.32
CA ARG A 2 3.78 0.29 -7.68
C ARG A 2 5.12 -0.10 -8.30
N ASP A 3 6.01 -0.79 -7.57
CA ASP A 3 7.26 -1.32 -8.11
C ASP A 3 8.08 -0.23 -8.83
N CYS A 4 8.31 0.92 -8.16
CA CYS A 4 8.82 2.11 -8.86
C CYS A 4 10.22 1.91 -9.49
N SER A 5 10.97 0.93 -9.02
CA SER A 5 12.30 0.58 -9.55
C SER A 5 12.26 -0.40 -10.72
N ALA A 6 11.10 -1.01 -11.00
CA ALA A 6 10.95 -1.91 -12.14
C ALA A 6 11.07 -1.15 -13.47
N LEU A 7 11.67 -1.79 -14.48
CA LEU A 7 11.73 -1.25 -15.85
C LEU A 7 10.35 -0.98 -16.43
N ALA A 8 9.40 -1.86 -16.12
CA ALA A 8 7.98 -1.69 -16.41
C ALA A 8 7.17 -2.29 -15.26
N SER A 9 6.46 -1.42 -14.54
CA SER A 9 5.54 -1.84 -13.50
C SER A 9 4.19 -2.22 -14.11
N ASN A 10 3.61 -3.31 -13.60
CA ASN A 10 2.22 -3.71 -13.90
C ASN A 10 1.21 -3.09 -12.91
N GLY A 11 1.63 -2.14 -12.08
CA GLY A 11 0.75 -1.43 -11.16
C GLY A 11 -0.23 -0.52 -11.90
N GLU A 12 -1.53 -0.74 -11.69
CA GLU A 12 -2.59 0.02 -12.39
C GLU A 12 -2.74 1.48 -11.92
N LEU A 13 -2.26 1.81 -10.71
CA LEU A 13 -2.43 3.12 -10.09
C LEU A 13 -1.18 3.98 -10.23
N LEU A 14 -1.32 5.12 -10.92
CA LEU A 14 -0.26 6.10 -11.13
C LEU A 14 -0.50 7.36 -10.31
N VAL A 15 0.57 7.92 -9.71
CA VAL A 15 0.51 9.13 -8.87
C VAL A 15 -0.07 10.30 -9.67
N ALA A 16 0.45 10.52 -10.89
CA ALA A 16 -0.05 11.54 -11.82
C ALA A 16 -1.53 11.39 -12.22
N GLN A 17 -2.15 10.22 -11.99
CA GLN A 17 -3.54 9.91 -12.38
C GLN A 17 -4.44 9.68 -11.16
N ASN A 18 -4.28 10.52 -10.13
CA ASN A 18 -5.05 10.44 -8.89
C ASN A 18 -4.89 9.10 -8.14
N GLY A 19 -3.79 8.38 -8.37
CA GLY A 19 -3.61 7.01 -7.91
C GLY A 19 -3.69 6.84 -6.40
N LEU A 20 -3.22 7.81 -5.61
CA LEU A 20 -3.32 7.73 -4.15
C LEU A 20 -4.77 7.78 -3.66
N ASN A 21 -5.62 8.63 -4.25
CA ASN A 21 -7.02 8.68 -3.85
C ASN A 21 -7.73 7.38 -4.23
N ARG A 22 -7.53 6.91 -5.47
CA ARG A 22 -8.08 5.65 -5.96
C ARG A 22 -7.63 4.46 -5.10
N TYR A 23 -6.35 4.41 -4.72
CA TYR A 23 -5.84 3.39 -3.80
C TYR A 23 -6.61 3.37 -2.48
N LYS A 24 -6.92 4.54 -1.91
CA LYS A 24 -7.69 4.62 -0.67
C LYS A 24 -9.13 4.15 -0.87
N THR A 25 -9.83 4.72 -1.83
CA THR A 25 -11.29 4.59 -1.96
C THR A 25 -11.75 3.39 -2.76
N GLU A 26 -10.97 2.94 -3.74
CA GLU A 26 -11.31 1.84 -4.65
C GLU A 26 -10.64 0.52 -4.25
N TYR A 27 -9.57 0.57 -3.44
CA TYR A 27 -8.81 -0.63 -3.04
C TYR A 27 -8.83 -0.87 -1.54
N ILE A 28 -8.27 0.03 -0.72
CA ILE A 28 -8.17 -0.17 0.73
C ILE A 28 -9.54 -0.17 1.42
N ASP A 29 -10.40 0.79 1.12
CA ASP A 29 -11.71 0.92 1.77
C ASP A 29 -12.61 -0.31 1.53
N PRO A 30 -12.78 -0.82 0.30
CA PRO A 30 -13.54 -2.06 0.06
C PRO A 30 -12.94 -3.26 0.78
N ILE A 31 -11.61 -3.42 0.79
CA ILE A 31 -10.95 -4.51 1.51
C ILE A 31 -11.25 -4.41 3.01
N ALA A 32 -11.03 -3.25 3.62
CA ALA A 32 -11.30 -3.04 5.04
C ALA A 32 -12.76 -3.31 5.40
N SER A 33 -13.71 -2.92 4.54
CA SER A 33 -15.13 -3.22 4.72
C SER A 33 -15.42 -4.72 4.71
N ILE A 34 -14.80 -5.49 3.83
CA ILE A 34 -14.96 -6.95 3.78
C ILE A 34 -14.34 -7.59 5.03
N LEU A 35 -13.12 -7.22 5.38
CA LEU A 35 -12.42 -7.80 6.53
C LEU A 35 -13.14 -7.52 7.87
N ALA A 36 -13.91 -6.45 7.96
CA ALA A 36 -14.69 -6.08 9.14
C ALA A 36 -16.03 -6.84 9.28
N GLU A 37 -16.45 -7.63 8.29
CA GLU A 37 -17.72 -8.37 8.39
C GLU A 37 -17.68 -9.41 9.52
N SER A 38 -18.74 -9.45 10.33
CA SER A 38 -18.83 -10.33 11.51
C SER A 38 -18.64 -11.82 11.20
N LYS A 39 -18.99 -12.25 9.98
CA LYS A 39 -18.80 -13.63 9.51
C LYS A 39 -17.32 -14.04 9.46
N TYR A 40 -16.38 -13.09 9.40
CA TYR A 40 -14.94 -13.34 9.39
C TYR A 40 -14.28 -13.18 10.76
N ALA A 41 -15.01 -12.77 11.80
CA ALA A 41 -14.45 -12.57 13.14
C ALA A 41 -13.72 -13.81 13.73
N PRO A 42 -14.12 -15.07 13.43
CA PRO A 42 -13.36 -16.24 13.90
C PRO A 42 -11.99 -16.44 13.23
N LEU A 43 -11.71 -15.76 12.11
CA LEU A 43 -10.44 -15.89 11.40
C LEU A 43 -9.37 -15.00 12.04
N ARG A 44 -8.10 -15.37 11.86
CA ARG A 44 -6.95 -14.46 12.01
C ARG A 44 -6.46 -14.12 10.63
N ILE A 45 -6.51 -12.84 10.26
CA ILE A 45 -6.18 -12.39 8.92
C ILE A 45 -4.81 -11.72 8.97
N VAL A 46 -3.85 -12.25 8.20
CA VAL A 46 -2.49 -11.71 8.11
C VAL A 46 -2.36 -10.97 6.79
N LEU A 47 -2.00 -9.68 6.85
CA LEU A 47 -1.77 -8.84 5.69
C LEU A 47 -0.29 -8.53 5.55
N ILE A 48 0.29 -8.86 4.41
CA ILE A 48 1.60 -8.35 3.99
C ILE A 48 1.36 -7.01 3.29
N ILE A 49 1.94 -5.95 3.84
CA ILE A 49 1.65 -4.58 3.41
C ILE A 49 2.69 -4.11 2.41
N GLU A 50 2.23 -3.92 1.18
CA GLU A 50 2.90 -3.21 0.08
C GLU A 50 4.34 -3.65 -0.17
N ILE A 51 4.51 -4.84 -0.77
CA ILE A 51 5.82 -5.32 -1.23
C ILE A 51 6.47 -4.36 -2.24
N ASP A 52 7.80 -4.33 -2.25
CA ASP A 52 8.61 -3.52 -3.19
C ASP A 52 8.22 -2.02 -3.20
N SER A 53 7.96 -1.47 -2.01
CA SER A 53 7.52 -0.08 -1.83
C SER A 53 8.57 0.76 -1.08
N LEU A 54 8.49 0.86 0.25
CA LEU A 54 9.32 1.71 1.10
C LEU A 54 10.84 1.55 0.88
N PRO A 55 11.39 0.33 0.69
CA PRO A 55 12.82 0.16 0.44
C PRO A 55 13.33 0.93 -0.80
N ASN A 56 12.48 1.12 -1.82
CA ASN A 56 12.84 1.91 -3.00
C ASN A 56 13.05 3.39 -2.68
N LEU A 57 12.37 3.91 -1.66
CA LEU A 57 12.55 5.30 -1.21
C LEU A 57 13.89 5.54 -0.50
N VAL A 58 14.62 4.47 -0.18
CA VAL A 58 15.95 4.52 0.42
C VAL A 58 17.04 4.27 -0.63
N THR A 59 16.81 3.31 -1.53
CA THR A 59 17.86 2.73 -2.38
C THR A 59 17.79 3.16 -3.85
N ASN A 60 16.61 3.55 -4.36
CA ASN A 60 16.35 3.71 -5.80
C ASN A 60 15.90 5.13 -6.20
N LEU A 61 16.30 6.15 -5.42
CA LEU A 61 15.97 7.56 -5.69
C LEU A 61 16.72 8.16 -6.89
N ASN A 62 17.57 7.39 -7.55
CA ASN A 62 18.12 7.72 -8.87
C ASN A 62 17.10 7.53 -10.01
N LEU A 63 15.96 6.88 -9.75
CA LEU A 63 14.90 6.65 -10.74
C LEU A 63 13.76 7.65 -10.59
N ALA A 64 13.34 8.29 -11.69
CA ALA A 64 12.33 9.34 -11.68
C ALA A 64 10.97 8.89 -11.12
N THR A 65 10.57 7.65 -11.39
CA THR A 65 9.35 7.03 -10.85
C THR A 65 9.37 6.89 -9.33
N CYS A 66 10.53 6.57 -8.74
CA CYS A 66 10.72 6.51 -7.30
C CYS A 66 10.83 7.91 -6.67
N GLN A 67 11.45 8.87 -7.36
CA GLN A 67 11.45 10.28 -6.96
C GLN A 67 10.04 10.86 -6.92
N GLU A 68 9.19 10.55 -7.91
CA GLU A 68 7.79 10.97 -7.91
C GLU A 68 7.02 10.33 -6.73
N ALA A 69 7.24 9.04 -6.47
CA ALA A 69 6.62 8.36 -5.34
C ALA A 69 7.04 8.97 -3.98
N GLN A 70 8.31 9.35 -3.84
CA GLN A 70 8.83 10.00 -2.65
C GLN A 70 8.30 11.42 -2.48
N SER A 71 8.45 12.27 -3.50
CA SER A 71 8.11 13.70 -3.43
C SER A 71 6.61 13.95 -3.30
N SER A 72 5.77 13.13 -3.94
CA SER A 72 4.32 13.15 -3.73
C SER A 72 3.89 12.62 -2.36
N GLY A 73 4.77 11.87 -1.68
CA GLY A 73 4.48 11.14 -0.45
C GLY A 73 3.51 9.97 -0.64
N ALA A 74 3.29 9.50 -1.87
CA ALA A 74 2.25 8.52 -2.18
C ALA A 74 2.44 7.20 -1.44
N TYR A 75 3.67 6.67 -1.38
CA TYR A 75 3.97 5.43 -0.66
C TYR A 75 3.72 5.57 0.83
N VAL A 76 4.32 6.58 1.46
CA VAL A 76 4.20 6.80 2.91
C VAL A 76 2.74 7.03 3.31
N ARG A 77 2.02 7.91 2.59
CA ARG A 77 0.61 8.23 2.89
C ARG A 77 -0.33 7.07 2.56
N GLY A 78 -0.04 6.28 1.53
CA GLY A 78 -0.80 5.08 1.18
C GLY A 78 -0.68 4.02 2.28
N ILE A 79 0.55 3.69 2.67
CA ILE A 79 0.82 2.70 3.72
C ILE A 79 0.27 3.14 5.07
N GLN A 80 0.43 4.42 5.45
CA GLN A 80 -0.18 4.96 6.66
C GLN A 80 -1.71 4.79 6.65
N TYR A 81 -2.35 5.05 5.51
CA TYR A 81 -3.80 4.88 5.37
C TYR A 81 -4.22 3.41 5.50
N ALA A 82 -3.55 2.51 4.79
CA ALA A 82 -3.80 1.07 4.87
C ALA A 82 -3.67 0.55 6.32
N LEU A 83 -2.57 0.90 6.99
CA LEU A 83 -2.34 0.52 8.38
C LEU A 83 -3.42 1.09 9.30
N SER A 84 -3.80 2.36 9.13
CA SER A 84 -4.84 2.99 9.96
C SER A 84 -6.21 2.31 9.82
N LYS A 85 -6.55 1.83 8.62
CA LYS A 85 -7.81 1.15 8.33
C LYS A 85 -7.80 -0.28 8.85
N PHE A 86 -6.74 -1.03 8.56
CA PHE A 86 -6.65 -2.44 8.88
C PHE A 86 -6.39 -2.70 10.37
N HIS A 87 -5.59 -1.86 11.03
CA HIS A 87 -5.33 -2.00 12.47
C HIS A 87 -6.60 -1.82 13.33
N ALA A 88 -7.60 -1.08 12.85
CA ALA A 88 -8.86 -0.89 13.56
C ALA A 88 -9.70 -2.19 13.65
N ILE A 89 -9.38 -3.22 12.84
CA ILE A 89 -10.08 -4.49 12.80
C ILE A 89 -9.34 -5.49 13.71
N THR A 90 -9.97 -5.91 14.80
CA THR A 90 -9.30 -6.56 15.94
C THR A 90 -8.67 -7.92 15.64
N ASN A 91 -9.09 -8.59 14.57
CA ASN A 91 -8.57 -9.89 14.13
C ASN A 91 -7.66 -9.80 12.89
N VAL A 92 -7.19 -8.60 12.54
CA VAL A 92 -6.25 -8.33 11.44
C VAL A 92 -4.85 -8.01 11.97
N TYR A 93 -3.83 -8.63 11.39
CA TYR A 93 -2.43 -8.51 11.76
C TYR A 93 -1.62 -8.03 10.55
N ASN A 94 -0.98 -6.87 10.68
CA ASN A 94 -0.25 -6.23 9.59
C ASN A 94 1.26 -6.50 9.71
N TYR A 95 1.88 -6.94 8.62
CA TYR A 95 3.33 -7.10 8.49
C TYR A 95 3.81 -6.23 7.33
N ILE A 96 4.64 -5.23 7.63
CA ILE A 96 5.16 -4.31 6.63
C ILE A 96 6.33 -4.99 5.91
N ASP A 97 6.29 -4.98 4.58
CA ASP A 97 7.41 -5.47 3.77
C ASP A 97 8.67 -4.60 3.98
N ALA A 98 9.82 -5.26 4.05
CA ALA A 98 11.10 -4.60 4.29
C ALA A 98 12.22 -5.16 3.39
N ALA A 99 11.89 -5.48 2.13
CA ALA A 99 12.80 -6.05 1.12
C ALA A 99 13.38 -7.44 1.48
N HIS A 100 14.40 -7.86 0.72
CA HIS A 100 15.24 -9.04 0.96
C HIS A 100 16.67 -8.83 0.46
#